data_AF-A0A5C1AN68-F1
#
_entry.id   AF-A0A5C1AN68-F1
#
_cell.length_a   1.000
_cell.length_b   1.000
_cell.length_c   1.000
_cell.angle_alpha   90.00
_cell.angle_beta   90.00
_cell.angle_gamma   90.00
#
_symmetry.space_group_name_H-M   'P 1'
#
loop_
_entity.id
_entity.type
_entity.pdbx_description
1 polymer ?
#
loop_
_entity_poly.entity_id
_entity_poly.type
_entity_poly.pdbx_seq_one_letter_code
_entity_poly.pdbx_strand_id
1 'polypeptide(L)'
;MTIRPVPTFVGMSLALALMLTSEVSAKGVVVVTWGETINHVGTPLDQVRLFHKSNGIGYKYHYFGLFWIDLWTSEGTYCVYDRDKYDAISSAKAAELLGVSESDLSPPFWYRWPPGCVFVGTALVVAGLCRLAAKPLGLGSPVGGQSNFVLFESIKKNLEGKSSEELRQMLEANDREQYSEEAFLAAAALLRDRERRGSCEKPPLTEHGTAPEQPGRD
;
A
#
# COMPACT_ATOMS: atom_id res chain seq x y z
N MET A 1 -25.76 8.42 -33.42
CA MET A 1 -25.27 8.80 -32.08
C MET A 1 -25.16 7.51 -31.28
N THR A 2 -23.96 6.98 -31.10
CA THR A 2 -23.73 5.64 -30.55
C THR A 2 -22.92 5.81 -29.28
N ILE A 3 -23.59 5.78 -28.13
CA ILE A 3 -22.96 5.86 -26.81
C ILE A 3 -22.23 4.53 -26.58
N ARG A 4 -20.90 4.55 -26.64
CA ARG A 4 -20.09 3.37 -26.28
C ARG A 4 -19.95 3.29 -24.76
N PRO A 5 -20.14 2.13 -24.13
CA PRO A 5 -19.95 1.96 -22.70
C PRO A 5 -18.47 2.13 -22.34
N VAL A 6 -18.19 2.99 -21.37
CA VAL A 6 -16.88 3.13 -20.73
C VAL A 6 -16.57 1.80 -20.02
N PRO A 7 -15.39 1.18 -20.21
CA PRO A 7 -15.07 -0.08 -19.57
C PRO A 7 -14.92 0.12 -18.05
N THR A 8 -15.87 -0.41 -17.30
CA THR A 8 -15.96 -0.43 -15.82
C THR A 8 -14.79 -1.17 -15.14
N PHE A 9 -13.87 -1.74 -15.89
CA PHE A 9 -12.78 -2.58 -15.37
C PHE A 9 -11.58 -1.80 -14.82
N VAL A 10 -11.40 -0.52 -15.15
CA VAL A 10 -10.23 0.26 -14.69
C VAL A 10 -10.41 0.76 -13.24
N GLY A 11 -11.64 0.94 -12.77
CA GLY A 11 -11.92 1.42 -11.40
C GLY A 11 -11.55 0.43 -10.29
N MET A 12 -11.60 -0.88 -10.55
CA MET A 12 -11.41 -1.89 -9.51
C MET A 12 -9.93 -2.13 -9.16
N SER A 13 -9.01 -1.88 -10.08
CA SER A 13 -7.57 -2.01 -9.84
C SER A 13 -7.00 -0.88 -8.97
N LEU A 14 -7.53 0.35 -9.10
CA LEU A 14 -7.12 1.48 -8.28
C LEU A 14 -7.57 1.32 -6.81
N ALA A 15 -8.77 0.81 -6.60
CA ALA A 15 -9.30 0.53 -5.25
C ALA A 15 -8.47 -0.55 -4.52
N LEU A 16 -8.02 -1.59 -5.22
CA LEU A 16 -7.21 -2.65 -4.62
C LEU A 16 -5.79 -2.18 -4.26
N ALA A 17 -5.22 -1.27 -5.05
CA ALA A 17 -3.93 -0.66 -4.74
C ALA A 17 -4.00 0.27 -3.51
N LEU A 18 -5.12 1.00 -3.34
CA LEU A 18 -5.35 1.87 -2.18
C LEU A 18 -5.59 1.06 -0.88
N MET A 19 -6.24 -0.10 -0.98
CA MET A 19 -6.50 -0.99 0.17
C MET A 19 -5.24 -1.71 0.70
N LEU A 20 -4.13 -1.69 -0.04
CA LEU A 20 -2.85 -2.30 0.36
C LEU A 20 -1.85 -1.29 0.94
N THR A 21 -2.20 -0.01 1.02
CA THR A 21 -1.34 0.99 1.67
C THR A 21 -1.53 0.93 3.18
N SER A 22 -0.54 0.38 3.88
CA SER A 22 -0.34 0.54 5.31
C SER A 22 -0.44 2.02 5.70
N GLU A 23 -0.94 2.31 6.91
CA GLU A 23 -1.12 3.68 7.42
C GLU A 23 0.21 4.45 7.46
N VAL A 24 0.60 5.03 6.34
CA VAL A 24 1.62 6.05 6.26
C VAL A 24 0.91 7.35 6.56
N SER A 25 0.96 7.78 7.83
CA SER A 25 0.48 9.09 8.27
C SER A 25 1.40 10.19 7.70
N ALA A 26 1.27 10.48 6.42
CA ALA A 26 1.93 11.61 5.78
C ALA A 26 0.98 12.81 5.83
N LYS A 27 1.29 13.80 6.67
CA LYS A 27 0.66 15.13 6.61
C LYS A 27 1.15 15.84 5.35
N GLY A 28 0.41 15.75 4.25
CA GLY A 28 0.74 16.37 2.98
C GLY A 28 -0.44 17.10 2.35
N VAL A 29 -0.16 18.22 1.67
CA VAL A 29 -1.14 18.92 0.82
C VAL A 29 -1.14 18.24 -0.54
N VAL A 30 -2.32 17.83 -1.01
CA VAL A 30 -2.49 17.23 -2.33
C VAL A 30 -3.15 18.25 -3.26
N VAL A 31 -2.48 18.57 -4.38
CA VAL A 31 -3.04 19.46 -5.41
C VAL A 31 -3.58 18.61 -6.55
N VAL A 32 -4.86 18.78 -6.86
CA VAL A 32 -5.51 18.12 -8.01
C VAL A 32 -5.67 19.16 -9.11
N THR A 33 -5.20 18.85 -10.32
CA THR A 33 -5.30 19.71 -11.49
C THR A 33 -6.21 19.05 -12.52
N TRP A 34 -7.09 19.83 -13.14
CA TRP A 34 -7.92 19.38 -14.27
C TRP A 34 -8.09 20.54 -15.24
N GLY A 35 -8.19 20.22 -16.52
CA GLY A 35 -8.36 21.26 -17.54
C GLY A 35 -8.40 20.70 -18.95
N GLU A 36 -8.46 21.63 -19.89
CA GLU A 36 -8.31 21.37 -21.31
C GLU A 36 -6.99 21.94 -21.79
N THR A 37 -6.31 21.23 -22.68
CA THR A 37 -5.11 21.74 -23.33
C THR A 37 -5.12 21.38 -24.81
N ILE A 38 -4.41 22.17 -25.60
CA ILE A 38 -4.26 21.97 -27.04
C ILE A 38 -2.77 21.74 -27.32
N ASN A 39 -2.45 20.54 -27.81
CA ASN A 39 -1.09 20.22 -28.23
C ASN A 39 -0.94 20.48 -29.73
N HIS A 40 0.10 21.21 -30.12
CA HIS A 40 0.33 21.53 -31.52
C HIS A 40 0.75 20.28 -32.30
N VAL A 41 0.00 19.94 -33.35
CA VAL A 41 0.28 18.77 -34.20
C VAL A 41 1.07 19.18 -35.43
N GLY A 42 0.68 20.29 -36.05
CA GLY A 42 1.34 20.76 -37.25
C GLY A 42 0.77 22.04 -37.81
N THR A 43 1.47 22.52 -38.83
CA THR A 43 1.10 23.70 -39.59
C THR A 43 0.36 23.26 -40.85
N PRO A 44 -0.82 23.86 -41.16
CA PRO A 44 -1.52 23.58 -42.42
C PRO A 44 -0.68 24.01 -43.63
N LEU A 45 -0.86 23.33 -44.76
CA LEU A 45 -0.21 23.68 -46.02
C LEU A 45 -0.47 25.14 -46.43
N ASP A 46 0.53 25.81 -47.00
CA ASP A 46 0.46 27.23 -47.36
C ASP A 46 -0.72 27.56 -48.31
N GLN A 47 -1.05 26.62 -49.20
CA GLN A 47 -2.19 26.76 -50.12
C GLN A 47 -3.54 26.81 -49.39
N VAL A 48 -3.64 26.14 -48.24
CA VAL A 48 -4.87 26.07 -47.43
C VAL A 48 -4.92 27.18 -46.39
N ARG A 49 -3.77 27.66 -45.91
CA ARG A 49 -3.65 28.85 -45.05
C ARG A 49 -4.24 30.12 -45.67
N LEU A 50 -4.28 30.20 -47.00
CA LEU A 50 -4.91 31.31 -47.71
C LEU A 50 -6.45 31.30 -47.56
N PHE A 51 -7.05 30.13 -47.38
CA PHE A 51 -8.51 29.95 -47.26
C PHE A 51 -8.98 29.77 -45.81
N HIS A 52 -8.12 29.27 -44.93
CA HIS A 52 -8.39 29.15 -43.51
C HIS A 52 -7.43 30.06 -42.75
N LYS A 53 -8.00 31.07 -42.09
CA LYS A 53 -7.31 32.06 -41.24
C LYS A 53 -6.73 31.45 -39.95
N SER A 54 -6.38 30.17 -39.99
CA SER A 54 -5.92 29.39 -38.86
C SER A 54 -4.40 29.37 -38.78
N ASN A 55 -3.87 29.60 -37.58
CA ASN A 55 -2.42 29.59 -37.36
C ASN A 55 -1.85 28.17 -37.29
N GLY A 56 -2.62 27.20 -36.80
CA GLY A 56 -2.15 25.83 -36.66
C GLY A 56 -3.26 24.80 -36.45
N ILE A 57 -2.88 23.54 -36.58
CA ILE A 57 -3.71 22.37 -36.25
C ILE A 57 -3.18 21.79 -34.95
N GLY A 58 -4.09 21.61 -34.01
CA GLY A 58 -3.81 21.08 -32.69
C GLY A 58 -4.67 19.87 -32.36
N TYR A 59 -4.30 19.20 -31.28
CA TYR A 59 -5.05 18.12 -30.68
C TYR A 59 -5.51 18.58 -29.30
N LYS A 60 -6.82 18.84 -29.17
CA LYS A 60 -7.46 19.25 -27.92
C LYS A 60 -7.77 17.99 -27.11
N TYR A 61 -7.42 17.98 -25.82
CA TYR A 61 -7.82 16.91 -24.91
C TYR A 61 -8.03 17.44 -23.50
N HIS A 62 -8.81 16.70 -22.72
CA HIS A 62 -8.95 16.90 -21.29
C HIS A 62 -7.83 16.17 -20.55
N TYR A 63 -7.30 16.80 -19.51
CA TYR A 63 -6.32 16.18 -18.62
C TYR A 63 -6.80 16.22 -17.18
N PHE A 64 -6.41 15.18 -16.44
CA PHE A 64 -6.56 15.07 -15.00
C PHE A 64 -5.20 14.73 -14.42
N GLY A 65 -4.73 15.54 -13.48
CA GLY A 65 -3.40 15.47 -12.92
C GLY A 65 -3.37 15.62 -11.41
N LEU A 66 -2.26 15.17 -10.84
CA LEU A 66 -1.91 15.40 -9.45
C LEU A 66 -0.62 16.22 -9.43
N PHE A 67 -0.67 17.37 -8.77
CA PHE A 67 0.35 18.41 -8.85
C PHE A 67 0.63 18.81 -10.32
N TRP A 68 1.88 18.68 -10.76
CA TRP A 68 2.33 19.01 -12.13
C TRP A 68 2.37 17.78 -13.05
N ILE A 69 1.83 16.63 -12.63
CA ILE A 69 1.87 15.38 -13.40
C ILE A 69 0.47 15.06 -13.91
N ASP A 70 0.33 14.96 -15.23
CA ASP A 70 -0.88 14.47 -15.88
C ASP A 70 -1.01 12.96 -15.66
N LEU A 71 -1.99 12.57 -14.86
CA LEU A 71 -2.27 11.17 -14.54
C LEU A 71 -3.06 10.51 -15.66
N TRP A 72 -3.99 11.25 -16.27
CA TRP A 72 -4.91 10.73 -17.25
C TRP A 72 -5.29 11.79 -18.28
N THR A 73 -5.53 11.37 -19.52
CA THR A 73 -6.05 12.23 -20.58
C THR A 73 -7.24 11.57 -21.28
N SER A 74 -8.23 12.36 -21.67
CA SER A 74 -9.45 11.88 -22.33
C SER A 74 -9.97 12.85 -23.40
N GLU A 75 -10.89 12.36 -24.23
CA GLU A 75 -11.66 13.18 -25.20
C GLU A 75 -10.80 13.95 -26.21
N GLY A 76 -9.75 13.29 -26.71
CA GLY A 76 -8.86 13.84 -27.72
C GLY A 76 -9.55 14.07 -29.07
N THR A 77 -9.57 15.32 -29.53
CA THR A 77 -10.17 15.74 -30.82
C THR A 77 -9.22 16.67 -31.56
N TYR A 78 -9.11 16.52 -32.89
CA TYR A 78 -8.36 17.46 -33.71
C TYR A 78 -9.09 18.81 -33.78
N CYS A 79 -8.35 19.90 -33.70
CA CYS A 79 -8.91 21.23 -33.80
C CYS A 79 -8.00 22.12 -34.62
N VAL A 80 -8.63 23.08 -35.28
CA VAL A 80 -7.94 24.20 -35.91
C VAL A 80 -8.00 25.34 -34.91
N TYR A 81 -6.87 25.99 -34.63
CA TYR A 81 -6.85 27.07 -33.67
C TYR A 81 -6.15 28.32 -34.22
N ASP A 82 -6.68 29.47 -33.80
CA ASP A 82 -6.14 30.80 -34.05
C ASP A 82 -6.16 31.58 -32.74
N ARG A 83 -5.00 31.62 -32.07
CA ARG A 83 -4.81 32.26 -30.76
C ARG A 83 -5.78 31.69 -29.72
N ASP A 84 -6.84 32.43 -29.41
CA ASP A 84 -7.82 32.10 -28.37
C ASP A 84 -9.06 31.38 -28.90
N LYS A 85 -9.17 31.23 -30.23
CA LYS A 85 -10.30 30.55 -30.87
C LYS A 85 -9.88 29.18 -31.36
N TYR A 86 -10.74 28.19 -31.15
CA TYR A 86 -10.54 26.85 -31.67
C TYR A 86 -11.85 26.30 -32.23
N ASP A 87 -11.73 25.56 -33.32
CA ASP A 87 -12.84 24.86 -33.97
C ASP A 87 -12.46 23.38 -34.10
N ALA A 88 -13.32 22.50 -33.57
CA ALA A 88 -13.11 21.06 -33.66
C ALA A 88 -13.32 20.57 -35.10
N ILE A 89 -12.43 19.71 -35.57
CA ILE A 89 -12.44 19.13 -36.91
C ILE A 89 -12.31 17.61 -36.85
N SER A 90 -12.73 16.94 -37.92
CA SER A 90 -12.54 15.49 -38.06
C SER A 90 -11.08 15.14 -38.37
N SER A 91 -10.69 13.89 -38.08
CA SER A 91 -9.38 13.33 -38.46
C SER A 91 -9.12 13.45 -39.95
N ALA A 92 -10.11 13.10 -40.78
CA ALA A 92 -10.02 13.22 -42.24
C ALA A 92 -9.73 14.67 -42.67
N LYS A 93 -10.39 15.66 -42.05
CA LYS A 93 -10.12 17.07 -42.36
C LYS A 93 -8.73 17.49 -41.89
N ALA A 94 -8.30 17.05 -40.71
CA ALA A 94 -6.96 17.35 -40.21
C ALA A 94 -5.87 16.78 -41.14
N ALA A 95 -6.06 15.56 -41.62
CA ALA A 95 -5.16 14.91 -42.58
C ALA A 95 -5.09 15.67 -43.91
N GLU A 96 -6.24 16.08 -44.46
CA GLU A 96 -6.35 16.91 -45.66
C GLU A 96 -5.58 18.24 -45.50
N LEU A 97 -5.78 18.93 -44.37
CA LEU A 97 -5.13 20.22 -44.11
C LEU A 97 -3.61 20.10 -43.92
N LEU A 98 -3.14 18.96 -43.41
CA LEU A 98 -1.72 18.65 -43.23
C LEU A 98 -1.07 18.03 -44.48
N GLY A 99 -1.86 17.63 -45.47
CA GLY A 99 -1.38 16.95 -46.67
C GLY A 99 -0.85 15.53 -46.41
N VAL A 100 -1.32 14.88 -45.34
CA VAL A 100 -0.91 13.52 -44.96
C VAL A 100 -2.07 12.55 -45.15
N SER A 101 -1.78 11.25 -45.21
CA SER A 101 -2.84 10.25 -45.20
C SER A 101 -3.50 10.18 -43.81
N GLU A 102 -4.78 9.81 -43.76
CA GLU A 102 -5.48 9.66 -42.46
C GLU A 102 -4.83 8.56 -41.59
N SER A 103 -4.20 7.55 -42.20
CA SER A 103 -3.44 6.51 -41.50
C SER A 103 -2.15 7.00 -40.86
N ASP A 104 -1.54 8.06 -41.39
CA ASP A 104 -0.33 8.66 -40.82
C ASP A 104 -0.67 9.65 -39.70
N LEU A 105 -1.94 10.02 -39.57
CA LEU A 105 -2.42 10.95 -38.56
C LEU A 105 -2.60 10.25 -37.22
N SER A 106 -1.57 10.31 -36.38
CA SER A 106 -1.59 9.73 -35.04
C SER A 106 -1.73 10.81 -33.95
N PRO A 107 -2.47 10.52 -32.85
CA PRO A 107 -2.50 11.42 -31.70
C PRO A 107 -1.11 11.64 -31.11
N PRO A 108 -0.86 12.80 -30.47
CA PRO A 108 0.42 13.07 -29.81
C PRO A 108 0.81 11.98 -28.82
N PHE A 109 2.10 11.68 -28.74
CA PHE A 109 2.64 10.61 -27.91
C PHE A 109 2.20 10.71 -26.44
N TRP A 110 2.26 11.92 -25.86
CA TRP A 110 1.89 12.18 -24.46
C TRP A 110 0.40 12.03 -24.16
N TYR A 111 -0.46 12.16 -25.17
CA TYR A 111 -1.88 11.82 -25.02
C TYR A 111 -2.09 10.31 -25.03
N ARG A 112 -1.33 9.57 -25.85
CA ARG A 112 -1.45 8.10 -25.94
C ARG A 112 -0.85 7.39 -24.73
N TRP A 113 0.19 7.97 -24.15
CA TRP A 113 0.85 7.47 -22.96
C TRP A 113 0.94 8.57 -21.90
N PRO A 114 -0.16 8.83 -21.17
CA PRO A 114 -0.14 9.77 -20.06
C PRO A 114 0.96 9.36 -19.07
N PRO A 115 1.73 10.31 -18.52
CA PRO A 115 2.77 10.03 -17.53
C PRO A 115 2.28 9.11 -16.39
N GLY A 116 1.05 9.31 -15.92
CA GLY A 116 0.42 8.45 -14.91
C GLY A 116 0.38 6.97 -15.29
N CYS A 117 0.05 6.65 -16.54
CA CYS A 117 0.04 5.27 -17.03
C CYS A 117 1.45 4.65 -17.00
N VAL A 118 2.49 5.43 -17.29
CA VAL A 118 3.88 4.96 -17.20
C VAL A 118 4.24 4.65 -15.75
N PHE A 119 3.94 5.56 -14.82
CA PHE A 119 4.22 5.34 -13.40
C PHE A 119 3.46 4.12 -12.84
N VAL A 120 2.17 3.99 -13.15
CA VAL A 120 1.37 2.84 -12.73
C VAL A 120 1.89 1.55 -13.37
N GLY A 121 2.20 1.57 -14.67
CA GLY A 121 2.77 0.42 -15.37
C GLY A 121 4.10 -0.02 -14.76
N THR A 122 5.02 0.92 -14.52
CA THR A 122 6.30 0.64 -13.86
C THR A 122 6.09 0.12 -12.44
N ALA A 123 5.19 0.71 -11.66
CA ALA A 123 4.89 0.25 -10.30
C ALA A 123 4.35 -1.18 -10.29
N LEU A 124 3.46 -1.54 -11.23
CA LEU A 124 2.93 -2.89 -11.37
C LEU A 124 4.00 -3.88 -11.80
N VAL A 125 4.88 -3.51 -12.72
CA VAL A 125 6.01 -4.35 -13.16
C VAL A 125 6.97 -4.58 -11.99
N VAL A 126 7.34 -3.55 -11.26
CA VAL A 126 8.21 -3.65 -10.07
C VAL A 126 7.54 -4.50 -9.00
N ALA A 127 6.27 -4.26 -8.68
CA ALA A 127 5.53 -5.07 -7.71
C ALA A 127 5.44 -6.54 -8.15
N GLY A 128 5.21 -6.80 -9.43
CA GLY A 128 5.22 -8.14 -10.02
C GLY A 128 6.58 -8.81 -9.93
N LEU A 129 7.66 -8.11 -10.26
CA LEU A 129 9.03 -8.60 -10.13
C LEU A 129 9.40 -8.86 -8.66
N CYS A 130 9.05 -7.96 -7.74
CA CYS A 130 9.23 -8.18 -6.31
C CYS A 130 8.44 -9.40 -5.83
N ARG A 131 7.20 -9.62 -6.31
CA ARG A 131 6.40 -10.81 -5.99
C ARG A 131 7.00 -12.10 -6.57
N LEU A 132 7.60 -12.05 -7.76
CA LEU A 132 8.26 -13.19 -8.39
C LEU A 132 9.62 -13.50 -7.75
N ALA A 133 10.38 -12.48 -7.36
CA ALA A 133 11.62 -12.61 -6.59
C ALA A 133 11.36 -13.02 -5.12
N ALA A 134 10.16 -12.75 -4.60
CA ALA A 134 9.71 -13.21 -3.29
C ALA A 134 9.21 -14.67 -3.28
N LYS A 135 9.29 -15.41 -4.39
CA LYS A 135 9.30 -16.88 -4.33
C LYS A 135 10.64 -17.34 -3.74
N PRO A 136 10.64 -18.31 -2.81
CA PRO A 136 11.55 -18.33 -1.69
C PRO A 136 12.94 -18.83 -2.11
N LEU A 137 13.88 -17.92 -2.33
CA LEU A 137 15.19 -18.13 -1.73
C LEU A 137 14.95 -18.03 -0.23
N GLY A 138 15.09 -19.13 0.49
CA GLY A 138 14.75 -19.30 1.90
C GLY A 138 15.53 -18.39 2.86
N LEU A 139 15.33 -17.08 2.75
CA LEU A 139 15.65 -16.07 3.73
C LEU A 139 14.33 -15.46 4.19
N GLY A 140 14.08 -15.61 5.49
CA GLY A 140 12.81 -15.38 6.13
C GLY A 140 12.17 -14.04 5.78
N SER A 141 10.89 -14.10 5.44
CA SER A 141 10.02 -12.95 5.36
C SER A 141 10.05 -12.16 6.68
N PRO A 142 10.17 -10.83 6.67
CA PRO A 142 9.87 -10.00 7.82
C PRO A 142 8.34 -9.89 7.92
N VAL A 143 7.69 -10.93 8.44
CA VAL A 143 6.29 -10.86 8.85
C VAL A 143 6.26 -10.37 10.29
N GLY A 144 6.02 -9.07 10.44
CA GLY A 144 5.80 -8.35 11.70
C GLY A 144 4.54 -8.78 12.45
N GLY A 145 4.47 -10.06 12.78
CA GLY A 145 3.40 -10.68 13.58
C GLY A 145 3.77 -12.06 14.14
N GLN A 146 4.88 -12.66 13.68
CA GLN A 146 5.37 -13.96 14.16
C GLN A 146 6.54 -13.83 15.16
N SER A 147 7.23 -12.68 15.17
CA SER A 147 8.36 -12.41 16.06
C SER A 147 7.96 -12.44 17.54
N ASN A 148 6.79 -11.89 17.89
CA ASN A 148 6.39 -11.77 19.28
C ASN A 148 6.00 -13.12 19.88
N PHE A 149 5.44 -14.05 19.08
CA PHE A 149 5.14 -15.39 19.57
C PHE A 149 6.41 -16.22 19.82
N VAL A 150 7.38 -16.14 18.93
CA VAL A 150 8.67 -16.86 19.08
C VAL A 150 9.50 -16.26 20.22
N LEU A 151 9.48 -14.93 20.37
CA LEU A 151 10.11 -14.24 21.50
C LEU A 151 9.42 -14.61 22.81
N PHE A 152 8.08 -14.60 22.85
CA PHE A 152 7.28 -14.97 24.02
C PHE A 152 7.55 -16.41 24.46
N GLU A 153 7.56 -17.39 23.54
CA GLU A 153 7.87 -18.78 23.87
C GLU A 153 9.33 -18.95 24.33
N SER A 154 10.27 -18.20 23.75
CA SER A 154 11.68 -18.22 24.19
C SER A 154 11.86 -17.62 25.58
N ILE A 155 11.16 -16.51 25.88
CA ILE A 155 11.14 -15.88 27.21
C ILE A 155 10.49 -16.82 28.22
N LYS A 156 9.34 -17.40 27.88
CA LYS A 156 8.63 -18.36 28.73
C LYS A 156 9.51 -19.56 29.09
N LYS A 157 10.18 -20.17 28.11
CA LYS A 157 11.10 -21.29 28.34
C LYS A 157 12.28 -20.93 29.25
N ASN A 158 12.79 -19.70 29.17
CA ASN A 158 13.83 -19.22 30.08
C ASN A 158 13.29 -18.99 31.50
N LEU A 159 12.06 -18.47 31.61
CA LEU A 159 11.38 -18.23 32.89
C LEU A 159 10.87 -19.50 33.57
N GLU A 160 10.65 -20.61 32.85
CA GLU A 160 10.22 -21.88 33.42
C GLU A 160 11.19 -22.44 34.49
N GLY A 161 12.49 -22.13 34.38
CA GLY A 161 13.51 -22.52 35.35
C GLY A 161 13.58 -21.66 36.62
N LYS A 162 12.86 -20.53 36.67
CA LYS A 162 12.89 -19.61 37.82
C LYS A 162 11.92 -20.02 38.93
N SER A 163 12.30 -19.73 40.17
CA SER A 163 11.45 -20.00 41.34
C SER A 163 10.22 -19.08 41.34
N SER A 164 9.14 -19.52 42.01
CA SER A 164 7.93 -18.68 42.11
C SER A 164 8.16 -17.38 42.88
N GLU A 165 9.14 -17.35 43.79
CA GLU A 165 9.54 -16.13 44.50
C GLU A 165 10.27 -15.16 43.58
N GLU A 166 11.18 -15.64 42.74
CA GLU A 166 11.87 -14.79 41.74
C GLU A 166 10.89 -14.20 40.72
N LEU A 167 9.91 -14.98 40.26
CA LEU A 167 8.87 -14.48 39.36
C LEU A 167 8.02 -13.38 40.01
N ARG A 168 7.70 -13.52 41.31
CA ARG A 168 6.98 -12.48 42.07
C ARG A 168 7.83 -11.22 42.25
N GLN A 169 9.12 -11.36 42.56
CA GLN A 169 10.04 -10.22 42.63
C GLN A 169 10.16 -9.51 41.28
N MET A 170 10.15 -10.23 40.15
CA MET A 170 10.15 -9.62 38.82
C MET A 170 8.85 -8.85 38.51
N LEU A 171 7.69 -9.36 38.95
CA LEU A 171 6.41 -8.64 38.82
C LEU A 171 6.36 -7.39 39.71
N GLU A 172 6.88 -7.46 40.94
CA GLU A 172 6.94 -6.32 41.86
C GLU A 172 7.98 -5.27 41.43
N ALA A 173 9.09 -5.69 40.82
CA ALA A 173 10.11 -4.78 40.29
C ALA A 173 9.69 -4.06 39.00
N ASN A 174 8.59 -4.47 38.36
CA ASN A 174 8.12 -3.90 37.09
C ASN A 174 7.58 -2.46 37.23
N ASP A 175 7.42 -1.95 38.46
CA ASP A 175 7.13 -0.53 38.70
C ASP A 175 8.32 0.40 38.33
N ARG A 176 9.45 -0.18 37.89
CA ARG A 176 10.68 0.52 37.50
C ARG A 176 11.14 0.27 36.06
N GLU A 177 10.26 0.27 35.05
CA GLU A 177 10.57 0.28 33.59
C GLU A 177 11.66 -0.71 33.06
N GLN A 178 12.15 -1.66 33.86
CA GLN A 178 13.39 -2.38 33.60
C GLN A 178 13.18 -3.63 32.73
N TYR A 179 11.92 -4.03 32.52
CA TYR A 179 11.54 -5.24 31.78
C TYR A 179 10.49 -4.94 30.71
N SER A 180 10.54 -5.68 29.60
CA SER A 180 9.57 -5.55 28.52
C SER A 180 8.19 -6.09 28.93
N GLU A 181 7.13 -5.48 28.41
CA GLU A 181 5.73 -5.86 28.68
C GLU A 181 5.46 -7.35 28.37
N GLU A 182 6.15 -7.92 27.39
CA GLU A 182 6.02 -9.33 27.01
C GLU A 182 6.58 -10.29 28.08
N ALA A 183 7.69 -9.93 28.73
CA ALA A 183 8.26 -10.74 29.81
C ALA A 183 7.34 -10.76 31.04
N PHE A 184 6.65 -9.65 31.29
CA PHE A 184 5.66 -9.55 32.36
C PHE A 184 4.45 -10.45 32.09
N LEU A 185 3.89 -10.39 30.88
CA LEU A 185 2.76 -11.24 30.48
C LEU A 185 3.11 -12.73 30.57
N ALA A 186 4.34 -13.11 30.18
CA ALA A 186 4.83 -14.48 30.29
C ALA A 186 4.96 -14.94 31.76
N ALA A 187 5.54 -14.10 32.62
CA ALA A 187 5.69 -14.40 34.05
C ALA A 187 4.34 -14.54 34.76
N ALA A 188 3.39 -13.63 34.48
CA ALA A 188 2.04 -13.67 35.03
C ALA A 188 1.27 -14.93 34.59
N ALA A 189 1.41 -15.31 33.31
CA ALA A 189 0.80 -16.53 32.78
C ALA A 189 1.36 -17.80 33.47
N LEU A 190 2.67 -17.87 33.68
CA LEU A 190 3.32 -18.99 34.36
C LEU A 190 2.91 -19.11 35.83
N LEU A 191 2.81 -17.99 36.57
CA LEU A 191 2.35 -18.00 37.95
C LEU A 191 0.90 -18.48 38.07
N ARG A 192 0.00 -18.01 37.21
CA ARG A 192 -1.40 -18.45 37.18
C ARG A 192 -1.52 -19.95 36.88
N ASP A 193 -0.67 -20.47 36.01
CA ASP A 193 -0.65 -21.89 35.69
C ASP A 193 -0.07 -22.74 36.84
N ARG A 194 0.96 -22.24 37.54
CA ARG A 194 1.49 -22.87 38.76
C ARG A 194 0.49 -22.84 39.91
N GLU A 195 -0.28 -21.77 40.09
CA GLU A 195 -1.36 -21.71 41.09
C GLU A 195 -2.49 -22.71 40.79
N ARG A 196 -2.87 -22.86 39.51
CA ARG A 196 -3.82 -23.89 39.07
C ARG A 196 -3.30 -25.30 39.33
N ARG A 197 -2.00 -25.55 39.10
CA ARG A 197 -1.37 -26.86 39.35
C ARG A 197 -1.18 -27.13 40.85
N GLY A 198 -0.73 -26.15 41.62
CA GLY A 198 -0.55 -26.24 43.07
C GLY A 198 -1.87 -26.37 43.84
N SER A 199 -2.99 -25.88 43.30
CA SER A 199 -4.32 -26.11 43.88
C SER A 199 -4.86 -27.54 43.66
N CYS A 200 -4.20 -28.34 42.82
CA CYS A 200 -4.53 -29.77 42.62
C CYS A 200 -3.64 -30.71 43.45
N GLU A 201 -2.56 -30.21 44.05
CA GLU A 201 -1.73 -31.00 44.96
C GLU A 201 -2.29 -30.87 46.39
N LYS A 202 -3.36 -31.62 46.65
CA LYS A 202 -3.78 -31.93 48.02
C LYS A 202 -2.54 -32.50 48.73
N PRO A 203 -2.13 -31.97 49.89
CA PRO A 203 -0.90 -32.42 50.53
C PRO A 203 -0.96 -33.94 50.74
N PRO A 204 0.14 -34.67 50.53
CA PRO A 204 0.19 -36.06 50.95
C PRO A 204 -0.09 -36.05 52.45
N LEU A 205 -1.14 -36.75 52.85
CA LEU A 205 -1.36 -37.16 54.23
C LEU A 205 -0.13 -37.99 54.62
N THR A 206 0.87 -37.34 55.22
CA THR A 206 1.89 -37.99 56.02
C THR A 206 1.22 -38.50 57.28
N GLU A 207 0.48 -39.60 57.16
CA GLU A 207 0.33 -40.54 58.26
C GLU A 207 1.63 -41.35 58.34
N HIS A 208 2.60 -40.81 59.07
CA HIS A 208 3.63 -41.62 59.68
C HIS A 208 3.79 -41.15 61.12
N GLY A 209 3.32 -42.01 62.03
CA GLY A 209 3.47 -41.82 63.45
C GLY A 209 4.92 -41.73 63.90
N THR A 210 5.09 -41.18 65.09
CA THR A 210 5.83 -41.71 66.25
C THR A 210 5.99 -40.52 67.20
N ALA A 211 5.16 -40.46 68.24
CA ALA A 211 5.36 -39.50 69.32
C ALA A 211 6.43 -40.04 70.28
N PRO A 212 7.38 -39.20 70.72
CA PRO A 212 8.41 -39.61 71.65
C PRO A 212 7.89 -39.68 73.09
N GLU A 213 8.37 -40.71 73.76
CA GLU A 213 8.59 -40.84 75.20
C GLU A 213 8.85 -39.51 75.93
N GLN A 214 8.18 -39.29 77.06
CA GLN A 214 8.65 -38.47 78.20
C GLN A 214 7.84 -38.78 79.48
N PRO A 215 8.39 -38.46 80.67
CA PRO A 215 8.50 -39.39 81.80
C PRO A 215 7.70 -39.00 83.06
N GLY A 216 7.54 -39.97 83.99
CA GLY A 216 7.57 -39.72 85.43
C GLY A 216 6.30 -40.03 86.25
N ARG A 217 6.55 -40.47 87.50
CA ARG A 217 5.67 -40.74 88.67
C ARG A 217 4.99 -42.12 88.66
N ASP A 218 5.15 -42.99 89.66
CA ASP A 218 5.61 -42.90 91.06
C ASP A 218 6.46 -44.11 91.47
#